data_AF-A0A2Z3V104-F1
#
_entry.id   AF-A0A2Z3V104-F1
#
_cell.length_a   1.000
_cell.length_b   1.000
_cell.length_c   1.000
_cell.angle_alpha   90.00
_cell.angle_beta   90.00
_cell.angle_gamma   90.00
#
_symmetry.space_group_name_H-M   'P 1'
#
loop_
_entity.id
_entity.type
_entity.pdbx_description
1 polymer ?
#
loop_
_entity_poly.entity_id
_entity_poly.type
_entity_poly.pdbx_seq_one_letter_code
_entity_poly.pdbx_strand_id
1 'polypeptide(L)'
;MGRAVVAAAREDFTNRIGSQVRSMSKAGPMTTYEWWLLSEEFLDYLCALSVETPDLGIPEARAVLEDATEAAAGAVAYAAYYPHNDFQIFLHYVNFGLNYESGSEGGRESVTANQWLDAFCLAVLSGKAEWHREAFHFARKPPQEGGAGRPVVELINGFMAYVLGDTGDDDADYPPSGEQKLAALDAALARIRTLDDGIGENLLDRPQSIALRALRALTAGDPEAFRAELAELLLPYSALPGQGATLRTLLPLLPLALAALAYRREGWQPPIDTGYLPRALVTGFESAGPRVQEYGRNRRPEAVAELATGPVMLERPKNPQPLNPESVVLVEQYTREAFTPVAGEPLKVWRLSSAVDYQKNLFKSRASLSADVTDPQVENLRLASQLGAALFRITLAEPGADVDVTIDGRAITYPAYHGDDAGPGHWHTAVNLALITGTRENLAPLVLAGSTVLKKDNSAFASYREALHDYLRGAAPEPATDRAVRDCDKARSWGFFPPPAVLFSQLVEGDEESFNLALLDALDAHRDHYAVADRADDPDAAINLDVLALTCHARRRGWNIRVVSPYLPPRLLQEAKFH
;
A
#
# COMPACT_ATOMS: atom_id res chain seq x y z
N MET A 1 -9.17 20.54 22.95
CA MET A 1 -8.46 21.15 21.81
C MET A 1 -9.42 21.98 20.96
N GLY A 2 -8.97 23.07 20.35
CA GLY A 2 -9.83 23.95 19.55
C GLY A 2 -10.16 23.36 18.18
N ARG A 3 -11.45 23.39 17.77
CA ARG A 3 -11.91 22.88 16.45
C ARG A 3 -11.13 23.47 15.28
N ALA A 4 -10.66 24.71 15.38
CA ALA A 4 -9.88 25.37 14.34
C ALA A 4 -8.51 24.70 14.09
N VAL A 5 -7.83 24.21 15.13
CA VAL A 5 -6.52 23.55 14.99
C VAL A 5 -6.68 22.19 14.31
N VAL A 6 -7.72 21.44 14.68
CA VAL A 6 -8.07 20.15 14.03
C VAL A 6 -8.46 20.37 12.57
N ALA A 7 -9.22 21.42 12.27
CA ALA A 7 -9.59 21.76 10.90
C ALA A 7 -8.36 22.14 10.05
N ALA A 8 -7.47 22.99 10.58
CA ALA A 8 -6.28 23.44 9.87
C ALA A 8 -5.30 22.30 9.54
N ALA A 9 -5.14 21.32 10.44
CA ALA A 9 -4.30 20.15 10.17
C ALA A 9 -4.81 19.31 8.99
N ARG A 10 -6.13 19.32 8.75
CA ARG A 10 -6.78 18.52 7.70
C ARG A 10 -6.97 19.25 6.38
N GLU A 11 -7.10 20.56 6.45
CA GLU A 11 -7.42 21.39 5.29
C GLU A 11 -6.34 21.21 4.21
N ASP A 12 -6.79 20.70 3.05
CA ASP A 12 -5.97 20.47 1.86
C ASP A 12 -4.67 19.70 2.14
N PHE A 13 -4.69 18.77 3.11
CA PHE A 13 -3.49 18.13 3.62
C PHE A 13 -2.65 17.48 2.51
N THR A 14 -3.28 16.71 1.61
CA THR A 14 -2.59 16.01 0.52
C THR A 14 -1.81 16.95 -0.40
N ASN A 15 -2.43 18.04 -0.85
CA ASN A 15 -1.74 19.02 -1.71
C ASN A 15 -0.64 19.76 -0.93
N ARG A 16 -0.91 20.10 0.34
CA ARG A 16 0.03 20.78 1.23
C ARG A 16 1.29 19.95 1.47
N ILE A 17 1.15 18.70 1.91
CA ILE A 17 2.28 17.80 2.18
C ILE A 17 3.04 17.47 0.90
N GLY A 18 2.35 17.21 -0.21
CA GLY A 18 2.98 16.98 -1.51
C GLY A 18 3.78 18.20 -2.00
N SER A 19 3.26 19.41 -1.83
CA SER A 19 3.96 20.65 -2.16
C SER A 19 5.19 20.87 -1.27
N GLN A 20 5.05 20.62 0.03
CA GLN A 20 6.12 20.77 1.03
C GLN A 20 7.30 19.84 0.73
N VAL A 21 7.04 18.55 0.49
CA VAL A 21 8.06 17.56 0.12
C VAL A 21 8.83 18.00 -1.12
N ARG A 22 8.11 18.37 -2.20
CA ARG A 22 8.72 18.85 -3.46
C ARG A 22 9.50 20.15 -3.30
N SER A 23 9.08 21.02 -2.38
CA SER A 23 9.77 22.28 -2.10
C SER A 23 11.07 22.02 -1.34
N MET A 24 11.02 21.20 -0.29
CA MET A 24 12.21 20.81 0.50
C MET A 24 13.26 20.14 -0.37
N SER A 25 12.86 19.18 -1.21
CA SER A 25 13.77 18.45 -2.09
C SER A 25 14.46 19.34 -3.14
N LYS A 26 13.90 20.51 -3.46
CA LYS A 26 14.50 21.49 -4.39
C LYS A 26 15.40 22.49 -3.68
N ALA A 27 15.21 22.71 -2.39
CA ALA A 27 15.94 23.71 -1.61
C ALA A 27 17.34 23.22 -1.19
N GLY A 28 17.56 21.90 -1.16
CA GLY A 28 18.82 21.27 -0.77
C GLY A 28 18.65 19.77 -0.49
N PRO A 29 19.70 19.09 -0.01
CA PRO A 29 19.56 17.72 0.47
C PRO A 29 18.59 17.70 1.65
N MET A 30 17.63 16.78 1.64
CA MET A 30 16.78 16.54 2.81
C MET A 30 17.63 15.81 3.86
N THR A 31 17.74 16.37 5.06
CA THR A 31 18.57 15.88 6.16
C THR A 31 17.70 15.25 7.26
N THR A 32 18.28 15.00 8.44
CA THR A 32 17.47 14.56 9.60
C THR A 32 16.34 15.54 9.91
N TYR A 33 16.53 16.84 9.68
CA TYR A 33 15.55 17.88 9.99
C TYR A 33 14.32 17.82 9.07
N GLU A 34 14.49 17.82 7.75
CA GLU A 34 13.38 17.81 6.81
C GLU A 34 12.53 16.53 6.96
N TRP A 35 13.17 15.37 7.12
CA TRP A 35 12.46 14.12 7.34
C TRP A 35 11.70 14.10 8.66
N TRP A 36 12.29 14.64 9.73
CA TRP A 36 11.59 14.77 11.01
C TRP A 36 10.36 15.66 10.89
N LEU A 37 10.51 16.81 10.23
CA LEU A 37 9.42 17.76 10.02
C LEU A 37 8.26 17.14 9.21
N LEU A 38 8.56 16.31 8.20
CA LEU A 38 7.53 15.60 7.45
C LEU A 38 6.80 14.55 8.30
N SER A 39 7.53 13.80 9.14
CA SER A 39 6.91 12.85 10.08
C SER A 39 5.92 13.56 11.01
N GLU A 40 6.31 14.72 11.51
CA GLU A 40 5.50 15.56 12.37
C GLU A 40 4.21 16.05 11.69
N GLU A 41 4.28 16.44 10.42
CA GLU A 41 3.10 16.85 9.63
C GLU A 41 2.11 15.69 9.44
N PHE A 42 2.61 14.48 9.12
CA PHE A 42 1.76 13.29 9.03
C PHE A 42 1.14 12.94 10.39
N LEU A 43 1.91 13.05 11.48
CA LEU A 43 1.40 12.77 12.83
C LEU A 43 0.33 13.78 13.27
N ASP A 44 0.50 15.06 12.96
CA ASP A 44 -0.50 16.10 13.24
C ASP A 44 -1.80 15.83 12.47
N TYR A 45 -1.70 15.36 11.23
CA TYR A 45 -2.86 14.92 10.45
C TYR A 45 -3.52 13.66 11.00
N LEU A 46 -2.75 12.64 11.40
CA LEU A 46 -3.27 11.42 12.04
C LEU A 46 -4.01 11.74 13.34
N CYS A 47 -3.46 12.66 14.14
CA CYS A 47 -4.11 13.16 15.35
C CYS A 47 -5.45 13.83 15.00
N ALA A 48 -5.50 14.63 13.94
CA ALA A 48 -6.74 15.26 13.50
C ALA A 48 -7.78 14.24 12.99
N LEU A 49 -7.37 13.17 12.31
CA LEU A 49 -8.25 12.06 11.91
C LEU A 49 -8.87 11.36 13.12
N SER A 50 -8.12 11.21 14.22
CA SER A 50 -8.61 10.55 15.44
C SER A 50 -9.79 11.28 16.09
N VAL A 51 -9.98 12.58 15.81
CA VAL A 51 -11.11 13.35 16.33
C VAL A 51 -12.41 13.00 15.60
N GLU A 52 -12.36 12.69 14.30
CA GLU A 52 -13.53 12.30 13.51
C GLU A 52 -13.76 10.79 13.54
N THR A 53 -12.68 10.02 13.46
CA THR A 53 -12.69 8.56 13.51
C THR A 53 -11.84 8.09 14.68
N PRO A 54 -12.40 8.02 15.91
CA PRO A 54 -11.64 7.67 17.12
C PRO A 54 -10.90 6.34 17.06
N ASP A 55 -11.41 5.37 16.30
CA ASP A 55 -10.75 4.08 16.11
C ASP A 55 -9.58 4.12 15.11
N LEU A 56 -9.54 5.14 14.24
CA LEU A 56 -8.61 5.24 13.10
C LEU A 56 -8.65 4.05 12.12
N GLY A 57 -9.73 3.26 12.12
CA GLY A 57 -9.91 2.08 11.26
C GLY A 57 -10.20 2.37 9.78
N ILE A 58 -9.62 3.44 9.23
CA ILE A 58 -9.80 3.85 7.83
C ILE A 58 -8.49 3.71 7.03
N PRO A 59 -8.54 3.42 5.71
CA PRO A 59 -7.34 3.27 4.88
C PRO A 59 -6.39 4.47 4.94
N GLU A 60 -6.96 5.68 4.97
CA GLU A 60 -6.23 6.94 5.07
C GLU A 60 -5.32 6.99 6.32
N ALA A 61 -5.85 6.65 7.50
CA ALA A 61 -5.10 6.67 8.75
C ALA A 61 -3.94 5.66 8.74
N ARG A 62 -4.13 4.50 8.08
CA ARG A 62 -3.06 3.51 7.89
C ARG A 62 -1.92 4.09 7.04
N ALA A 63 -2.25 4.65 5.88
CA ALA A 63 -1.26 5.22 4.98
C ALA A 63 -0.48 6.38 5.62
N VAL A 64 -1.18 7.24 6.39
CA VAL A 64 -0.57 8.34 7.13
C VAL A 64 0.38 7.84 8.22
N LEU A 65 0.01 6.80 8.98
CA LEU A 65 0.91 6.19 9.97
C LEU A 65 2.16 5.58 9.31
N GLU A 66 1.98 4.89 8.19
CA GLU A 66 3.06 4.27 7.44
C GLU A 66 4.06 5.33 6.96
N ASP A 67 3.61 6.45 6.38
CA ASP A 67 4.49 7.52 5.91
C ASP A 67 5.06 8.39 7.04
N ALA A 68 4.32 8.60 8.15
CA ALA A 68 4.88 9.19 9.37
C ALA A 68 6.06 8.37 9.88
N THR A 69 5.94 7.03 9.82
CA THR A 69 7.00 6.10 10.19
C THR A 69 8.17 6.21 9.23
N GLU A 70 7.94 6.11 7.91
CA GLU A 70 9.01 6.16 6.91
C GLU A 70 9.79 7.48 6.96
N ALA A 71 9.11 8.60 7.19
CA ALA A 71 9.77 9.88 7.40
C ALA A 71 10.62 9.89 8.69
N ALA A 72 10.09 9.42 9.82
CA ALA A 72 10.85 9.37 11.09
C ALA A 72 12.04 8.40 11.02
N ALA A 73 11.81 7.21 10.48
CA ALA A 73 12.84 6.21 10.25
C ALA A 73 13.86 6.69 9.20
N GLY A 74 13.44 7.51 8.24
CA GLY A 74 14.30 8.19 7.29
C GLY A 74 15.28 9.17 7.95
N ALA A 75 14.81 9.96 8.93
CA ALA A 75 15.70 10.80 9.74
C ALA A 75 16.70 9.94 10.55
N VAL A 76 16.25 8.82 11.12
CA VAL A 76 17.11 7.86 11.82
C VAL A 76 18.13 7.21 10.88
N ALA A 77 17.71 6.80 9.69
CA ALA A 77 18.57 6.21 8.66
C ALA A 77 19.62 7.21 8.18
N TYR A 78 19.25 8.47 7.96
CA TYR A 78 20.20 9.53 7.61
C TYR A 78 21.28 9.67 8.70
N ALA A 79 20.90 9.74 9.98
CA ALA A 79 21.84 9.81 11.10
C ALA A 79 22.71 8.55 11.26
N ALA A 80 22.17 7.38 10.90
CA ALA A 80 22.87 6.10 11.00
C ALA A 80 23.87 5.88 9.86
N TYR A 81 23.49 6.22 8.63
CA TYR A 81 24.13 5.74 7.42
C TYR A 81 24.88 6.82 6.67
N TYR A 82 24.38 8.05 6.64
CA TYR A 82 24.98 9.12 5.84
C TYR A 82 26.20 9.73 6.55
N PRO A 83 27.32 10.02 5.83
CA PRO A 83 27.55 9.89 4.39
C PRO A 83 28.24 8.56 3.98
N HIS A 84 28.15 7.51 4.79
CA HIS A 84 28.96 6.30 4.65
C HIS A 84 28.32 5.17 3.85
N ASN A 85 27.00 5.04 3.86
CA ASN A 85 26.27 3.97 3.18
C ASN A 85 25.14 4.53 2.33
N ASP A 86 24.80 3.79 1.28
CA ASP A 86 23.68 4.11 0.40
C ASP A 86 22.35 3.69 1.06
N PHE A 87 21.32 4.50 0.93
CA PHE A 87 19.97 4.16 1.40
C PHE A 87 18.91 4.97 0.64
N GLN A 88 17.66 4.53 0.73
CA GLN A 88 16.52 5.19 0.10
C GLN A 88 15.40 5.39 1.11
N ILE A 89 14.65 6.48 0.95
CA ILE A 89 13.44 6.78 1.73
C ILE A 89 12.31 6.99 0.73
N PHE A 90 11.16 6.37 0.97
CA PHE A 90 9.98 6.48 0.11
C PHE A 90 8.72 6.75 0.93
N LEU A 91 7.96 7.76 0.50
CA LEU A 91 6.67 8.16 1.05
C LEU A 91 5.56 7.76 0.06
N HIS A 92 4.78 6.73 0.41
CA HIS A 92 3.75 6.16 -0.46
C HIS A 92 2.49 7.02 -0.57
N TYR A 93 2.22 7.85 0.44
CA TYR A 93 1.06 8.74 0.48
C TYR A 93 1.18 9.83 -0.60
N VAL A 94 2.38 10.36 -0.82
CA VAL A 94 2.66 11.40 -1.84
C VAL A 94 3.42 10.88 -3.07
N ASN A 95 3.67 9.57 -3.14
CA ASN A 95 4.46 8.92 -4.20
C ASN A 95 5.81 9.61 -4.44
N PHE A 96 6.58 9.81 -3.36
CA PHE A 96 7.86 10.53 -3.40
C PHE A 96 8.99 9.65 -2.85
N GLY A 97 10.10 9.56 -3.58
CA GLY A 97 11.29 8.82 -3.17
C GLY A 97 12.55 9.66 -3.29
N LEU A 98 13.49 9.45 -2.37
CA LEU A 98 14.82 10.06 -2.40
C LEU A 98 15.89 9.02 -2.09
N ASN A 99 16.95 9.01 -2.90
CA ASN A 99 18.10 8.14 -2.76
C ASN A 99 19.30 8.93 -2.23
N TYR A 100 20.06 8.33 -1.33
CA TYR A 100 21.29 8.88 -0.77
C TYR A 100 22.45 8.00 -1.17
N GLU A 101 23.47 8.62 -1.77
CA GLU A 101 24.71 7.95 -2.17
C GLU A 101 25.83 8.29 -1.17
N SER A 102 26.62 7.27 -0.84
CA SER A 102 27.83 7.38 -0.02
C SER A 102 28.85 8.34 -0.64
N GLY A 103 29.58 9.07 0.21
CA GLY A 103 30.63 10.00 -0.23
C GLY A 103 30.13 11.36 -0.76
N SER A 104 28.83 11.65 -0.70
CA SER A 104 28.26 12.97 -0.99
C SER A 104 28.77 14.05 -0.02
N GLU A 105 28.88 15.33 -0.46
CA GLU A 105 29.38 16.47 0.35
C GLU A 105 28.44 16.88 1.50
N GLY A 106 28.23 16.03 2.50
CA GLY A 106 27.43 16.35 3.68
C GLY A 106 28.05 15.87 5.00
N GLY A 107 27.63 16.51 6.09
CA GLY A 107 28.15 16.27 7.43
C GLY A 107 27.44 15.11 8.14
N ARG A 108 28.12 14.51 9.12
CA ARG A 108 27.50 13.56 10.03
C ARG A 108 26.49 14.28 10.92
N GLU A 109 25.25 13.80 10.94
CA GLU A 109 24.19 14.29 11.81
C GLU A 109 23.80 13.24 12.86
N SER A 110 22.99 13.65 13.83
CA SER A 110 22.46 12.77 14.87
C SER A 110 21.02 13.12 15.18
N VAL A 111 20.19 12.11 15.44
CA VAL A 111 18.88 12.31 16.06
C VAL A 111 19.03 12.46 17.58
N THR A 112 18.14 13.24 18.19
CA THR A 112 18.05 13.30 19.66
C THR A 112 17.46 12.01 20.23
N ALA A 113 17.65 11.77 21.53
CA ALA A 113 17.05 10.60 22.21
C ALA A 113 15.52 10.54 22.09
N ASN A 114 14.84 11.71 22.13
CA ASN A 114 13.39 11.78 21.97
C ASN A 114 12.97 11.47 20.53
N GLN A 115 13.67 12.03 19.53
CA GLN A 115 13.40 11.73 18.12
C GLN A 115 13.59 10.24 17.83
N TRP A 116 14.63 9.62 18.40
CA TRP A 116 14.83 8.18 18.31
C TRP A 116 13.65 7.41 18.90
N LEU A 117 13.19 7.76 20.11
CA LEU A 117 12.08 7.08 20.78
C LEU A 117 10.76 7.22 20.03
N ASP A 118 10.44 8.43 19.57
CA ASP A 118 9.22 8.71 18.82
C ASP A 118 9.23 7.97 17.47
N ALA A 119 10.36 7.98 16.75
CA ALA A 119 10.55 7.18 15.53
C ALA A 119 10.38 5.68 15.80
N PHE A 120 10.94 5.19 16.90
CA PHE A 120 10.83 3.78 17.28
C PHE A 120 9.39 3.40 17.65
N CYS A 121 8.68 4.27 18.36
CA CYS A 121 7.26 4.06 18.68
C CYS A 121 6.41 4.02 17.41
N LEU A 122 6.62 4.92 16.45
CA LEU A 122 5.97 4.88 15.13
C LEU A 122 6.28 3.57 14.40
N ALA A 123 7.54 3.12 14.41
CA ALA A 123 7.95 1.86 13.78
C ALA A 123 7.33 0.62 14.47
N VAL A 124 7.11 0.66 15.78
CA VAL A 124 6.34 -0.38 16.49
C VAL A 124 4.88 -0.36 16.04
N LEU A 125 4.26 0.81 15.97
CA LEU A 125 2.85 0.96 15.61
C LEU A 125 2.56 0.53 14.17
N SER A 126 3.43 0.85 13.22
CA SER A 126 3.34 0.41 11.81
C SER A 126 3.90 -0.99 11.56
N GLY A 127 4.50 -1.64 12.56
CA GLY A 127 5.09 -2.98 12.41
C GLY A 127 6.41 -3.02 11.63
N LYS A 128 7.09 -1.87 11.48
CA LYS A 128 8.35 -1.70 10.72
C LYS A 128 9.61 -1.64 11.59
N ALA A 129 9.51 -1.86 12.90
CA ALA A 129 10.67 -1.82 13.81
C ALA A 129 11.80 -2.78 13.37
N GLU A 130 11.45 -4.01 12.96
CA GLU A 130 12.42 -4.99 12.45
C GLU A 130 13.02 -4.59 11.09
N TRP A 131 12.21 -3.98 10.22
CA TRP A 131 12.66 -3.52 8.91
C TRP A 131 13.74 -2.44 9.01
N HIS A 132 13.62 -1.53 9.98
CA HIS A 132 14.60 -0.48 10.24
C HIS A 132 15.58 -0.80 11.38
N ARG A 133 15.68 -2.08 11.80
CA ARG A 133 16.52 -2.56 12.92
C ARG A 133 17.92 -1.96 12.93
N GLU A 134 18.60 -2.04 11.79
CA GLU A 134 20.00 -1.64 11.67
C GLU A 134 20.17 -0.12 11.84
N ALA A 135 19.26 0.68 11.27
CA ALA A 135 19.27 2.13 11.41
C ALA A 135 19.08 2.52 12.88
N PHE A 136 18.12 1.91 13.58
CA PHE A 136 17.91 2.13 15.00
C PHE A 136 19.12 1.71 15.85
N HIS A 137 19.76 0.58 15.54
CA HIS A 137 20.96 0.11 16.24
C HIS A 137 22.14 1.10 16.12
N PHE A 138 22.37 1.69 14.94
CA PHE A 138 23.48 2.63 14.79
C PHE A 138 23.15 4.03 15.31
N ALA A 139 21.94 4.53 15.06
CA ALA A 139 21.52 5.86 15.47
C ALA A 139 21.33 6.02 16.99
N ARG A 140 21.25 4.93 17.77
CA ARG A 140 21.18 5.00 19.24
C ARG A 140 22.50 5.41 19.90
N LYS A 141 23.65 5.22 19.22
CA LYS A 141 24.98 5.45 19.82
C LYS A 141 25.19 6.90 20.27
N PRO A 142 24.96 7.94 19.44
CA PRO A 142 25.17 9.32 19.89
C PRO A 142 24.27 9.73 21.07
N PRO A 143 22.96 9.41 21.11
CA PRO A 143 22.12 9.64 22.30
C PRO A 143 22.59 8.96 23.60
N GLN A 144 23.36 7.88 23.52
CA GLN A 144 23.85 7.11 24.68
C GLN A 144 25.13 7.69 25.30
N GLU A 145 25.91 8.49 24.57
CA GLU A 145 27.21 8.99 25.01
C GLU A 145 27.09 9.80 26.31
N GLY A 146 27.70 9.30 27.40
CA GLY A 146 27.63 9.94 28.73
C GLY A 146 26.23 9.94 29.37
N GLY A 147 25.29 9.17 28.82
CA GLY A 147 23.87 9.17 29.21
C GLY A 147 23.42 7.99 30.08
N ALA A 148 24.34 7.14 30.55
CA ALA A 148 24.01 5.99 31.39
C ALA A 148 23.20 6.39 32.63
N GLY A 149 22.16 5.64 32.95
CA GLY A 149 21.22 5.93 34.04
C GLY A 149 20.20 7.03 33.74
N ARG A 150 20.28 7.74 32.61
CA ARG A 150 19.22 8.69 32.22
C ARG A 150 17.99 7.92 31.73
N PRO A 151 16.76 8.23 32.21
CA PRO A 151 15.55 7.49 31.85
C PRO A 151 15.34 7.28 30.35
N VAL A 152 15.59 8.32 29.55
CA VAL A 152 15.41 8.26 28.09
C VAL A 152 16.39 7.27 27.42
N VAL A 153 17.64 7.22 27.88
CA VAL A 153 18.68 6.33 27.33
C VAL A 153 18.41 4.88 27.72
N GLU A 154 18.02 4.68 28.97
CA GLU A 154 17.69 3.35 29.49
C GLU A 154 16.42 2.78 28.83
N LEU A 155 15.44 3.63 28.50
CA LEU A 155 14.27 3.24 27.73
C LEU A 155 14.62 2.82 26.30
N ILE A 156 15.51 3.55 25.62
CA ILE A 156 16.03 3.16 24.29
C ILE A 156 16.61 1.74 24.34
N ASN A 157 17.46 1.47 25.33
CA ASN A 157 18.05 0.15 25.53
C ASN A 157 17.01 -0.93 25.81
N GLY A 158 16.02 -0.62 26.66
CA GLY A 158 14.91 -1.53 26.97
C GLY A 158 14.10 -1.90 25.74
N PHE A 159 13.80 -0.94 24.86
CA PHE A 159 13.12 -1.20 23.60
C PHE A 159 13.96 -2.04 22.64
N MET A 160 15.25 -1.74 22.48
CA MET A 160 16.16 -2.55 21.66
C MET A 160 16.21 -4.01 22.13
N ALA A 161 16.29 -4.24 23.45
CA ALA A 161 16.32 -5.58 24.02
C ALA A 161 14.99 -6.32 23.86
N TYR A 162 13.87 -5.66 24.18
CA TYR A 162 12.55 -6.30 24.12
C TYR A 162 12.11 -6.57 22.67
N VAL A 163 12.17 -5.54 21.83
CA VAL A 163 11.60 -5.55 20.48
C VAL A 163 12.53 -6.23 19.49
N LEU A 164 13.81 -5.86 19.46
CA LEU A 164 14.80 -6.30 18.47
C LEU A 164 15.75 -7.38 19.03
N GLY A 165 15.69 -7.73 20.31
CA GLY A 165 16.59 -8.71 20.90
C GLY A 165 18.05 -8.24 20.98
N ASP A 166 18.28 -6.93 20.95
CA ASP A 166 19.60 -6.32 21.07
C ASP A 166 19.79 -5.78 22.49
N THR A 167 20.48 -6.55 23.32
CA THR A 167 20.77 -6.20 24.73
C THR A 167 21.97 -5.27 24.88
N GLY A 168 22.64 -4.90 23.77
CA GLY A 168 23.89 -4.14 23.78
C GLY A 168 25.14 -4.95 24.14
N ASP A 169 25.01 -6.27 24.27
CA ASP A 169 26.12 -7.22 24.45
C ASP A 169 26.27 -8.04 23.17
N ASP A 170 27.27 -7.70 22.36
CA ASP A 170 27.53 -8.35 21.07
C ASP A 170 28.00 -9.82 21.24
N ASP A 171 28.41 -10.22 22.45
CA ASP A 171 28.84 -11.58 22.78
C ASP A 171 27.70 -12.44 23.37
N ALA A 172 26.49 -11.89 23.54
CA ALA A 172 25.35 -12.60 24.09
C ALA A 172 24.63 -13.51 23.07
N ASP A 173 23.94 -14.54 23.56
CA ASP A 173 23.11 -15.42 22.72
C ASP A 173 22.01 -14.63 21.98
N TYR A 174 21.85 -14.92 20.68
CA TYR A 174 20.83 -14.29 19.83
C TYR A 174 19.86 -15.31 19.21
N PRO A 175 18.54 -15.17 19.39
CA PRO A 175 17.86 -14.13 20.18
C PRO A 175 18.00 -14.36 21.70
N PRO A 176 18.04 -13.30 22.53
CA PRO A 176 18.16 -13.44 23.97
C PRO A 176 16.91 -14.05 24.59
N SER A 177 17.11 -14.88 25.62
CA SER A 177 16.04 -15.45 26.44
C SER A 177 15.24 -14.38 27.18
N GLY A 178 14.03 -14.73 27.62
CA GLY A 178 13.19 -13.85 28.45
C GLY A 178 13.89 -13.41 29.74
N GLU A 179 14.67 -14.30 30.37
CA GLU A 179 15.46 -13.99 31.57
C GLU A 179 16.58 -12.98 31.29
N GLN A 180 17.30 -13.11 30.17
CA GLN A 180 18.32 -12.15 29.75
C GLN A 180 17.72 -10.77 29.46
N LYS A 181 16.57 -10.71 28.77
CA LYS A 181 15.84 -9.46 28.53
C LYS A 181 15.39 -8.81 29.85
N LEU A 182 14.86 -9.61 30.78
CA LEU A 182 14.42 -9.12 32.09
C LEU A 182 15.59 -8.59 32.91
N ALA A 183 16.71 -9.30 32.94
CA ALA A 183 17.93 -8.86 33.62
C ALA A 183 18.47 -7.53 33.05
N ALA A 184 18.42 -7.34 31.73
CA ALA A 184 18.82 -6.08 31.10
C ALA A 184 17.92 -4.91 31.54
N LEU A 185 16.60 -5.12 31.62
CA LEU A 185 15.63 -4.12 32.07
C LEU A 185 15.79 -3.81 33.58
N ASP A 186 16.05 -4.82 34.40
CA ASP A 186 16.34 -4.66 35.82
C ASP A 186 17.63 -3.84 36.06
N ALA A 187 18.69 -4.13 35.30
CA ALA A 187 19.93 -3.37 35.35
C ALA A 187 19.73 -1.91 34.93
N ALA A 188 18.90 -1.67 33.90
CA ALA A 188 18.55 -0.33 33.44
C ALA A 188 17.83 0.48 34.52
N LEU A 189 16.81 -0.09 35.17
CA LEU A 189 16.11 0.54 36.30
C LEU A 189 17.05 0.79 37.50
N ALA A 190 17.97 -0.13 37.79
CA ALA A 190 18.95 0.06 38.86
C ALA A 190 19.92 1.23 38.59
N ARG A 191 20.34 1.43 37.33
CA ARG A 191 21.15 2.58 36.93
C ARG A 191 20.40 3.90 37.10
N ILE A 192 19.11 3.95 36.75
CA ILE A 192 18.27 5.15 36.99
C ILE A 192 18.20 5.46 38.48
N ARG A 193 17.92 4.46 39.33
CA ARG A 193 17.87 4.63 40.79
C ARG A 193 19.19 5.18 41.34
N THR A 194 20.30 4.59 40.92
CA THR A 194 21.65 5.01 41.35
C THR A 194 21.94 6.47 40.98
N LEU A 195 21.52 6.89 39.77
CA LEU A 195 21.67 8.28 39.34
C LEU A 195 20.75 9.21 40.14
N ASP A 196 19.49 8.83 40.34
CA ASP A 196 18.48 9.60 41.07
C ASP A 196 18.86 9.82 42.54
N ASP A 197 19.40 8.80 43.20
CA ASP A 197 19.95 8.92 44.57
C ASP A 197 21.10 9.93 44.66
N GLY A 198 21.84 10.11 43.55
CA GLY A 198 22.95 11.06 43.46
C GLY A 198 22.53 12.51 43.20
N ILE A 199 21.43 12.74 42.48
CA ILE A 199 21.03 14.09 42.02
C ILE A 199 19.67 14.59 42.54
N GLY A 200 18.78 13.70 42.99
CA GLY A 200 17.49 14.01 43.59
C GLY A 200 16.45 14.63 42.64
N GLU A 201 16.41 14.21 41.38
CA GLU A 201 15.57 14.82 40.33
C GLU A 201 14.23 14.10 40.08
N ASN A 202 13.88 13.14 40.95
CA ASN A 202 12.73 12.24 40.82
C ASN A 202 12.70 11.58 39.43
N LEU A 203 13.85 11.04 39.02
CA LEU A 203 14.01 10.40 37.71
C LEU A 203 13.09 9.19 37.54
N LEU A 204 12.70 8.53 38.64
CA LEU A 204 11.81 7.38 38.61
C LEU A 204 10.37 7.70 38.25
N ASP A 205 9.92 8.94 38.48
CA ASP A 205 8.56 9.41 38.17
C ASP A 205 8.46 9.99 36.74
N ARG A 206 9.57 10.02 36.01
CA ARG A 206 9.60 10.47 34.62
C ARG A 206 8.86 9.47 33.72
N PRO A 207 8.13 9.91 32.68
CA PRO A 207 7.41 9.02 31.77
C PRO A 207 8.28 7.90 31.19
N GLN A 208 9.56 8.16 30.92
CA GLN A 208 10.46 7.16 30.37
C GLN A 208 10.78 6.03 31.37
N SER A 209 10.86 6.35 32.66
CA SER A 209 11.06 5.37 33.73
C SER A 209 9.80 4.52 33.95
N ILE A 210 8.61 5.14 33.92
CA ILE A 210 7.32 4.46 33.99
C ILE A 210 7.18 3.48 32.81
N ALA A 211 7.49 3.94 31.59
CA ALA A 211 7.48 3.09 30.40
C ALA A 211 8.49 1.94 30.46
N LEU A 212 9.66 2.16 31.04
CA LEU A 212 10.64 1.10 31.26
C LEU A 212 10.13 0.03 32.24
N ARG A 213 9.38 0.43 33.29
CA ARG A 213 8.68 -0.51 34.18
C ARG A 213 7.56 -1.26 33.46
N ALA A 214 6.82 -0.60 32.57
CA ALA A 214 5.83 -1.26 31.72
C ALA A 214 6.46 -2.32 30.80
N LEU A 215 7.60 -2.02 30.15
CA LEU A 215 8.36 -3.00 29.35
C LEU A 215 8.86 -4.18 30.19
N ARG A 216 9.31 -3.91 31.42
CA ARG A 216 9.69 -4.95 32.37
C ARG A 216 8.51 -5.84 32.73
N ALA A 217 7.33 -5.27 33.00
CA ALA A 217 6.11 -6.03 33.29
C ALA A 217 5.67 -6.90 32.11
N LEU A 218 5.77 -6.39 30.87
CA LEU A 218 5.57 -7.20 29.65
C LEU A 218 6.52 -8.39 29.61
N THR A 219 7.81 -8.14 29.80
CA THR A 219 8.86 -9.18 29.76
C THR A 219 8.67 -10.23 30.87
N ALA A 220 8.16 -9.82 32.03
CA ALA A 220 7.90 -10.70 33.16
C ALA A 220 6.56 -11.46 33.07
N GLY A 221 5.70 -11.15 32.09
CA GLY A 221 4.37 -11.73 31.98
C GLY A 221 3.40 -11.25 33.07
N ASP A 222 3.53 -10.01 33.53
CA ASP A 222 2.71 -9.41 34.59
C ASP A 222 1.70 -8.38 34.03
N PRO A 223 0.49 -8.81 33.63
CA PRO A 223 -0.51 -7.92 33.02
C PRO A 223 -1.07 -6.87 33.99
N GLU A 224 -1.12 -7.15 35.29
CA GLU A 224 -1.64 -6.20 36.29
C GLU A 224 -0.64 -5.07 36.55
N ALA A 225 0.66 -5.40 36.69
CA ALA A 225 1.70 -4.39 36.78
C ALA A 225 1.77 -3.55 35.49
N PHE A 226 1.69 -4.20 34.33
CA PHE A 226 1.67 -3.49 33.04
C PHE A 226 0.50 -2.50 32.96
N ARG A 227 -0.71 -2.95 33.35
CA ARG A 227 -1.91 -2.10 33.37
C ARG A 227 -1.74 -0.88 34.28
N ALA A 228 -1.15 -1.06 35.46
CA ALA A 228 -0.91 0.04 36.40
C ALA A 228 0.04 1.09 35.81
N GLU A 229 1.18 0.66 35.25
CA GLU A 229 2.15 1.57 34.63
C GLU A 229 1.59 2.27 33.38
N LEU A 230 0.82 1.55 32.55
CA LEU A 230 0.16 2.14 31.37
C LEU A 230 -0.88 3.19 31.78
N ALA A 231 -1.65 2.94 32.85
CA ALA A 231 -2.58 3.93 33.38
C ALA A 231 -1.83 5.17 33.89
N GLU A 232 -0.72 4.99 34.63
CA GLU A 232 0.11 6.08 35.13
C GLU A 232 0.66 6.95 34.00
N LEU A 233 1.10 6.35 32.88
CA LEU A 233 1.53 7.10 31.69
C LEU A 233 0.42 7.92 31.04
N LEU A 234 -0.83 7.44 31.09
CA LEU A 234 -1.97 8.09 30.44
C LEU A 234 -2.60 9.19 31.28
N LEU A 235 -2.44 9.14 32.62
CA LEU A 235 -3.04 10.11 33.54
C LEU A 235 -2.72 11.58 33.19
N PRO A 236 -1.45 11.98 32.89
CA PRO A 236 -1.13 13.35 32.52
C PRO A 236 -1.94 13.85 31.33
N TYR A 237 -2.20 12.99 30.34
CA TYR A 237 -2.96 13.36 29.14
C TYR A 237 -4.42 13.68 29.44
N SER A 238 -5.03 12.94 30.36
CA SER A 238 -6.41 13.21 30.82
C SER A 238 -6.55 14.55 31.56
N ALA A 239 -5.46 15.05 32.14
CA ALA A 239 -5.40 16.30 32.91
C ALA A 239 -5.01 17.54 32.07
N LEU A 240 -4.89 17.41 30.74
CA LEU A 240 -4.50 18.50 29.81
C LEU A 240 -5.64 19.38 29.22
N PRO A 241 -6.87 19.57 29.77
CA PRO A 241 -7.83 20.44 29.10
C PRO A 241 -7.42 21.93 29.16
N GLY A 242 -7.00 22.52 28.03
CA GLY A 242 -6.72 23.97 27.95
C GLY A 242 -6.05 24.50 26.68
N GLN A 243 -5.87 25.83 26.63
CA GLN A 243 -5.04 26.57 25.67
C GLN A 243 -3.57 26.17 25.89
N GLY A 244 -3.01 25.33 25.02
CA GLY A 244 -1.62 24.85 25.11
C GLY A 244 -1.42 23.38 24.73
N ALA A 245 -2.49 22.57 24.70
CA ALA A 245 -2.41 21.19 24.20
C ALA A 245 -2.15 21.18 22.68
N THR A 246 -1.05 20.54 22.26
CA THR A 246 -0.71 20.32 20.85
C THR A 246 -1.49 19.12 20.30
N LEU A 247 -1.66 19.05 18.97
CA LEU A 247 -2.35 17.94 18.29
C LEU A 247 -1.79 16.57 18.72
N ARG A 248 -0.47 16.49 18.82
CA ARG A 248 0.29 15.28 19.18
C ARG A 248 -0.03 14.72 20.56
N THR A 249 -0.66 15.51 21.44
CA THR A 249 -1.15 15.00 22.74
C THR A 249 -2.38 14.09 22.61
N LEU A 250 -3.04 14.07 21.44
CA LEU A 250 -4.16 13.14 21.17
C LEU A 250 -3.69 11.70 20.96
N LEU A 251 -2.49 11.50 20.42
CA LEU A 251 -1.92 10.19 20.14
C LEU A 251 -0.56 10.06 20.85
N PRO A 252 -0.56 9.77 22.17
CA PRO A 252 0.67 9.65 22.93
C PRO A 252 1.43 8.38 22.49
N LEU A 253 2.47 8.57 21.67
CA LEU A 253 3.18 7.49 20.98
C LEU A 253 3.73 6.41 21.93
N LEU A 254 4.27 6.80 23.08
CA LEU A 254 4.88 5.88 24.03
C LEU A 254 3.86 4.92 24.69
N PRO A 255 2.76 5.39 25.31
CA PRO A 255 1.65 4.52 25.72
C PRO A 255 1.07 3.66 24.59
N LEU A 256 0.91 4.25 23.40
CA LEU A 256 0.39 3.55 22.22
C LEU A 256 1.27 2.37 21.81
N ALA A 257 2.59 2.58 21.72
CA ALA A 257 3.54 1.53 21.35
C ALA A 257 3.55 0.41 22.39
N LEU A 258 3.50 0.73 23.69
CA LEU A 258 3.42 -0.27 24.76
C LEU A 258 2.12 -1.09 24.68
N ALA A 259 0.97 -0.44 24.47
CA ALA A 259 -0.31 -1.13 24.29
C ALA A 259 -0.30 -2.02 23.05
N ALA A 260 0.30 -1.56 21.94
CA ALA A 260 0.47 -2.36 20.73
C ALA A 260 1.37 -3.58 20.96
N LEU A 261 2.45 -3.46 21.73
CA LEU A 261 3.30 -4.60 22.09
C LEU A 261 2.54 -5.62 22.96
N ALA A 262 1.82 -5.15 23.98
CA ALA A 262 0.98 -6.02 24.83
C ALA A 262 -0.04 -6.81 24.00
N TYR A 263 -0.72 -6.15 23.06
CA TYR A 263 -1.70 -6.81 22.20
C TYR A 263 -1.06 -7.77 21.20
N ARG A 264 -0.09 -7.27 20.41
CA ARG A 264 0.40 -7.99 19.22
C ARG A 264 1.46 -9.05 19.54
N ARG A 265 2.23 -8.88 20.62
CA ARG A 265 3.27 -9.85 21.01
C ARG A 265 2.83 -10.77 22.13
N GLU A 266 2.15 -10.23 23.14
CA GLU A 266 1.73 -11.02 24.33
C GLU A 266 0.28 -11.54 24.23
N GLY A 267 -0.50 -11.09 23.24
CA GLY A 267 -1.90 -11.49 23.06
C GLY A 267 -2.85 -10.92 24.11
N TRP A 268 -2.43 -9.88 24.85
CA TRP A 268 -3.21 -9.27 25.92
C TRP A 268 -4.23 -8.29 25.35
N GLN A 269 -5.49 -8.39 25.78
CA GLN A 269 -6.48 -7.37 25.44
C GLN A 269 -6.13 -6.04 26.12
N PRO A 270 -6.34 -4.88 25.47
CA PRO A 270 -6.01 -3.59 26.06
C PRO A 270 -6.78 -3.41 27.37
N PRO A 271 -6.10 -3.19 28.50
CA PRO A 271 -6.75 -3.27 29.82
C PRO A 271 -7.43 -1.95 30.25
N ILE A 272 -7.39 -0.92 29.39
CA ILE A 272 -7.87 0.43 29.66
C ILE A 272 -8.72 0.89 28.48
N ASP A 273 -9.98 1.23 28.76
CA ASP A 273 -10.88 1.88 27.80
C ASP A 273 -10.60 3.38 27.78
N THR A 274 -10.00 3.87 26.69
CA THR A 274 -9.58 5.26 26.56
C THR A 274 -9.49 5.70 25.10
N GLY A 275 -9.82 6.97 24.83
CA GLY A 275 -9.69 7.58 23.50
C GLY A 275 -8.24 7.80 23.06
N TYR A 276 -7.26 7.67 23.97
CA TYR A 276 -5.84 7.79 23.64
C TYR A 276 -5.24 6.52 23.04
N LEU A 277 -6.00 5.42 22.99
CA LEU A 277 -5.58 4.14 22.43
C LEU A 277 -6.52 3.68 21.29
N PRO A 278 -6.53 4.35 20.12
CA PRO A 278 -7.31 3.89 18.97
C PRO A 278 -7.04 2.42 18.65
N ARG A 279 -8.09 1.61 18.50
CA ARG A 279 -7.93 0.17 18.34
C ARG A 279 -7.19 -0.17 17.06
N ALA A 280 -7.35 0.58 15.96
CA ALA A 280 -6.56 0.32 14.74
C ALA A 280 -5.04 0.45 14.98
N LEU A 281 -4.60 1.46 15.76
CA LEU A 281 -3.20 1.65 16.11
C LEU A 281 -2.68 0.61 17.11
N VAL A 282 -3.53 0.09 18.00
CA VAL A 282 -3.11 -0.96 18.95
C VAL A 282 -3.04 -2.33 18.26
N THR A 283 -4.04 -2.66 17.46
CA THR A 283 -4.17 -3.97 16.79
C THR A 283 -3.32 -4.09 15.52
N GLY A 284 -2.87 -2.97 14.95
CA GLY A 284 -2.11 -2.97 13.70
C GLY A 284 -3.01 -3.10 12.48
N PHE A 285 -4.17 -2.44 12.51
CA PHE A 285 -5.21 -2.52 11.48
C PHE A 285 -5.63 -3.97 11.24
N GLU A 286 -5.78 -4.74 12.31
CA GLU A 286 -6.24 -6.12 12.25
C GLU A 286 -7.59 -6.17 11.54
N SER A 287 -7.66 -6.98 10.49
CA SER A 287 -8.88 -7.26 9.75
C SER A 287 -9.31 -8.70 10.03
N ALA A 288 -10.57 -9.03 9.71
CA ALA A 288 -11.06 -10.40 9.80
C ALA A 288 -10.43 -11.36 8.74
N GLY A 289 -9.40 -10.92 8.03
CA GLY A 289 -8.77 -11.65 6.94
C GLY A 289 -9.66 -11.71 5.69
N PRO A 290 -9.13 -12.32 4.60
CA PRO A 290 -9.90 -12.48 3.37
C PRO A 290 -11.09 -13.40 3.61
N ARG A 291 -12.18 -13.18 2.87
CA ARG A 291 -13.36 -14.05 2.85
C ARG A 291 -13.03 -15.45 2.35
N VAL A 292 -12.00 -15.56 1.49
CA VAL A 292 -11.44 -16.83 1.01
C VAL A 292 -9.97 -16.67 0.62
N GLN A 293 -9.16 -17.71 0.83
CA GLN A 293 -7.76 -17.77 0.40
C GLN A 293 -7.64 -18.38 -1.01
N GLU A 294 -6.42 -18.53 -1.51
CA GLU A 294 -6.17 -19.11 -2.84
C GLU A 294 -6.81 -20.50 -3.00
N TYR A 295 -7.32 -20.79 -4.20
CA TYR A 295 -7.97 -22.07 -4.55
C TYR A 295 -9.05 -22.52 -3.54
N GLY A 296 -9.92 -21.59 -3.15
CA GLY A 296 -11.07 -21.85 -2.28
C GLY A 296 -10.74 -22.24 -0.84
N ARG A 297 -9.49 -22.08 -0.41
CA ARG A 297 -9.06 -22.46 0.95
C ARG A 297 -9.64 -21.53 2.00
N ASN A 298 -9.90 -22.10 3.19
CA ASN A 298 -10.26 -21.34 4.39
C ASN A 298 -11.40 -20.32 4.18
N ARG A 299 -12.48 -20.74 3.50
CA ARG A 299 -13.68 -19.91 3.34
C ARG A 299 -14.23 -19.52 4.71
N ARG A 300 -14.51 -18.23 4.89
CA ARG A 300 -15.16 -17.72 6.09
C ARG A 300 -16.65 -18.12 6.10
N PRO A 301 -17.12 -18.92 7.08
CA PRO A 301 -18.48 -19.45 7.08
C PRO A 301 -19.57 -18.38 7.01
N GLU A 302 -19.37 -17.25 7.67
CA GLU A 302 -20.28 -16.11 7.68
C GLU A 302 -20.37 -15.42 6.31
N ALA A 303 -19.27 -15.34 5.56
CA ALA A 303 -19.24 -14.75 4.22
C ALA A 303 -19.92 -15.69 3.19
N VAL A 304 -19.74 -17.00 3.34
CA VAL A 304 -20.48 -18.02 2.57
C VAL A 304 -21.98 -17.90 2.85
N ALA A 305 -22.37 -17.80 4.12
CA ALA A 305 -23.76 -17.63 4.51
C ALA A 305 -24.36 -16.34 3.92
N GLU A 306 -23.64 -15.22 3.96
CA GLU A 306 -24.06 -13.95 3.34
C GLU A 306 -24.33 -14.11 1.84
N LEU A 307 -23.38 -14.66 1.07
CA LEU A 307 -23.56 -14.91 -0.37
C LEU A 307 -24.70 -15.88 -0.69
N ALA A 308 -25.06 -16.77 0.23
CA ALA A 308 -26.18 -17.69 0.06
C ALA A 308 -27.54 -16.99 0.21
N THR A 309 -27.61 -15.85 0.93
CA THR A 309 -28.87 -15.10 1.10
C THR A 309 -29.27 -14.31 -0.14
N GLY A 310 -28.32 -13.92 -0.98
CA GLY A 310 -28.58 -13.17 -2.21
C GLY A 310 -27.35 -12.41 -2.69
N PRO A 311 -27.50 -11.56 -3.73
CA PRO A 311 -26.41 -10.74 -4.21
C PRO A 311 -25.94 -9.74 -3.15
N VAL A 312 -24.62 -9.62 -2.97
CA VAL A 312 -24.01 -8.68 -2.03
C VAL A 312 -23.71 -7.36 -2.75
N MET A 313 -24.14 -6.24 -2.17
CA MET A 313 -23.91 -4.91 -2.71
C MET A 313 -22.61 -4.33 -2.16
N LEU A 314 -21.73 -3.87 -3.06
CA LEU A 314 -20.51 -3.15 -2.70
C LEU A 314 -20.48 -1.79 -3.38
N GLU A 315 -20.54 -0.74 -2.57
CA GLU A 315 -20.58 0.65 -3.03
C GLU A 315 -19.19 1.15 -3.44
N ARG A 316 -19.17 2.02 -4.46
CA ARG A 316 -18.01 2.81 -4.85
C ARG A 316 -18.16 4.24 -4.33
N PRO A 317 -17.14 4.82 -3.66
CA PRO A 317 -17.14 6.23 -3.28
C PRO A 317 -17.45 7.14 -4.48
N LYS A 318 -18.29 8.16 -4.27
CA LYS A 318 -18.65 9.09 -5.33
C LYS A 318 -17.54 10.12 -5.51
N ASN A 319 -16.73 9.97 -6.56
CA ASN A 319 -15.78 10.98 -7.02
C ASN A 319 -15.88 11.12 -8.55
N PRO A 320 -16.89 11.83 -9.09
CA PRO A 320 -17.05 11.97 -10.52
C PRO A 320 -15.89 12.79 -11.09
N GLN A 321 -15.11 12.19 -11.99
CA GLN A 321 -13.97 12.87 -12.60
C GLN A 321 -14.45 13.82 -13.72
N PRO A 322 -14.01 15.09 -13.74
CA PRO A 322 -14.39 16.02 -14.78
C PRO A 322 -13.90 15.51 -16.15
N LEU A 323 -14.82 15.35 -17.09
CA LEU A 323 -14.53 14.92 -18.45
C LEU A 323 -14.81 16.06 -19.42
N ASN A 324 -13.75 16.72 -19.90
CA ASN A 324 -13.88 17.80 -20.89
C ASN A 324 -14.34 17.23 -22.25
N PRO A 325 -15.46 17.71 -22.83
CA PRO A 325 -15.93 17.28 -24.14
C PRO A 325 -14.89 17.43 -25.26
N GLU A 326 -14.07 18.49 -25.24
CA GLU A 326 -13.01 18.70 -26.23
C GLU A 326 -11.93 17.62 -26.15
N SER A 327 -11.56 17.21 -24.92
CA SER A 327 -10.61 16.11 -24.70
C SER A 327 -11.17 14.77 -25.19
N VAL A 328 -12.48 14.54 -25.06
CA VAL A 328 -13.13 13.33 -25.60
C VAL A 328 -13.04 13.31 -27.14
N VAL A 329 -13.37 14.43 -27.78
CA VAL A 329 -13.28 14.55 -29.25
C VAL A 329 -11.84 14.33 -29.72
N LEU A 330 -10.86 14.90 -29.01
CA LEU A 330 -9.45 14.77 -29.33
C LEU A 330 -8.96 13.32 -29.19
N VAL A 331 -9.35 12.63 -28.11
CA VAL A 331 -9.05 11.20 -27.92
C VAL A 331 -9.63 10.36 -29.07
N GLU A 332 -10.88 10.61 -29.44
CA GLU A 332 -11.53 9.89 -30.54
C GLU A 332 -10.91 10.20 -31.90
N GLN A 333 -10.41 11.42 -32.10
CA GLN A 333 -9.65 11.81 -33.28
C GLN A 333 -8.30 11.06 -33.33
N TYR A 334 -7.49 11.11 -32.26
CA TYR A 334 -6.20 10.42 -32.21
C TYR A 334 -6.33 8.91 -32.36
N THR A 335 -7.39 8.32 -31.79
CA THR A 335 -7.69 6.90 -31.98
C THR A 335 -7.91 6.59 -33.46
N ARG A 336 -8.67 7.42 -34.19
CA ARG A 336 -8.91 7.24 -35.64
C ARG A 336 -7.65 7.45 -36.47
N GLU A 337 -6.84 8.45 -36.13
CA GLU A 337 -5.57 8.74 -36.80
C GLU A 337 -4.56 7.58 -36.69
N ALA A 338 -4.64 6.78 -35.62
CA ALA A 338 -3.73 5.66 -35.42
C ALA A 338 -3.80 4.61 -36.54
N PHE A 339 -4.96 4.45 -37.18
CA PHE A 339 -5.23 3.48 -38.24
C PHE A 339 -5.78 4.13 -39.54
N THR A 340 -5.54 5.43 -39.74
CA THR A 340 -5.87 6.13 -40.98
C THR A 340 -4.61 6.35 -41.81
N PRO A 341 -4.44 5.68 -42.97
CA PRO A 341 -3.25 5.84 -43.82
C PRO A 341 -3.10 7.28 -44.34
N VAL A 342 -1.86 7.79 -44.31
CA VAL A 342 -1.47 9.06 -44.95
C VAL A 342 -0.59 8.73 -46.16
N ALA A 343 -0.87 9.35 -47.30
CA ALA A 343 -0.14 9.06 -48.54
C ALA A 343 1.37 9.32 -48.37
N GLY A 344 2.19 8.29 -48.62
CA GLY A 344 3.65 8.38 -48.53
C GLY A 344 4.24 8.19 -47.13
N GLU A 345 3.42 7.96 -46.09
CA GLU A 345 3.90 7.77 -44.73
C GLU A 345 3.45 6.41 -44.16
N PRO A 346 4.39 5.55 -43.68
CA PRO A 346 4.01 4.30 -43.03
C PRO A 346 3.35 4.60 -41.67
N LEU A 347 2.28 3.85 -41.38
CA LEU A 347 1.61 3.92 -40.08
C LEU A 347 2.57 3.59 -38.95
N LYS A 348 2.40 4.27 -37.81
CA LYS A 348 3.31 4.18 -36.67
C LYS A 348 2.70 3.30 -35.58
N VAL A 349 3.42 2.24 -35.20
CA VAL A 349 2.95 1.29 -34.18
C VAL A 349 2.77 1.95 -32.80
N TRP A 350 3.61 2.91 -32.43
CA TRP A 350 3.42 3.68 -31.20
C TRP A 350 2.06 4.40 -31.15
N ARG A 351 1.53 4.90 -32.28
CA ARG A 351 0.19 5.51 -32.33
C ARG A 351 -0.92 4.49 -32.09
N LEU A 352 -0.75 3.27 -32.59
CA LEU A 352 -1.67 2.17 -32.33
C LEU A 352 -1.67 1.78 -30.85
N SER A 353 -0.49 1.70 -30.23
CA SER A 353 -0.35 1.45 -28.80
C SER A 353 -0.98 2.57 -27.95
N SER A 354 -0.70 3.83 -28.28
CA SER A 354 -1.35 4.98 -27.63
C SER A 354 -2.87 4.98 -27.80
N ALA A 355 -3.41 4.54 -28.93
CA ALA A 355 -4.85 4.45 -29.15
C ALA A 355 -5.53 3.42 -28.22
N VAL A 356 -4.85 2.31 -27.90
CA VAL A 356 -5.33 1.35 -26.89
C VAL A 356 -5.43 2.04 -25.53
N ASP A 357 -4.39 2.77 -25.12
CA ASP A 357 -4.36 3.50 -23.84
C ASP A 357 -5.38 4.63 -23.78
N TYR A 358 -5.59 5.36 -24.88
CA TYR A 358 -6.61 6.41 -24.92
C TYR A 358 -8.01 5.85 -24.71
N GLN A 359 -8.36 4.73 -25.37
CA GLN A 359 -9.68 4.10 -25.19
C GLN A 359 -9.83 3.50 -23.79
N LYS A 360 -8.76 2.88 -23.26
CA LYS A 360 -8.70 2.39 -21.88
C LYS A 360 -9.00 3.52 -20.88
N ASN A 361 -8.29 4.63 -20.98
CA ASN A 361 -8.44 5.76 -20.06
C ASN A 361 -9.81 6.44 -20.22
N LEU A 362 -10.30 6.61 -21.46
CA LEU A 362 -11.62 7.16 -21.72
C LEU A 362 -12.74 6.31 -21.11
N PHE A 363 -12.62 4.98 -21.17
CA PHE A 363 -13.54 4.07 -20.51
C PHE A 363 -13.54 4.27 -18.98
N LYS A 364 -12.35 4.30 -18.37
CA LYS A 364 -12.19 4.53 -16.93
C LYS A 364 -12.77 5.87 -16.48
N SER A 365 -12.48 6.97 -17.19
CA SER A 365 -13.05 8.28 -16.89
C SER A 365 -14.58 8.30 -17.02
N ARG A 366 -15.14 7.67 -18.05
CA ARG A 366 -16.61 7.55 -18.21
C ARG A 366 -17.25 6.71 -17.11
N ALA A 367 -16.57 5.66 -16.65
CA ALA A 367 -17.02 4.84 -15.53
C ALA A 367 -17.10 5.63 -14.21
N SER A 368 -16.32 6.72 -14.04
CA SER A 368 -16.44 7.59 -12.86
C SER A 368 -17.77 8.36 -12.82
N LEU A 369 -18.36 8.63 -13.98
CA LEU A 369 -19.58 9.43 -14.15
C LEU A 369 -20.86 8.60 -14.07
N SER A 370 -20.80 7.32 -14.45
CA SER A 370 -21.95 6.40 -14.50
C SER A 370 -21.53 5.00 -14.05
N ALA A 371 -22.42 4.33 -13.31
CA ALA A 371 -22.21 2.95 -12.87
C ALA A 371 -22.40 1.91 -13.99
N ASP A 372 -23.07 2.28 -15.09
CA ASP A 372 -23.28 1.40 -16.24
C ASP A 372 -22.80 2.06 -17.55
N VAL A 373 -22.63 1.24 -18.59
CA VAL A 373 -22.13 1.66 -19.90
C VAL A 373 -23.22 1.83 -20.95
N THR A 374 -22.97 2.73 -21.90
CA THR A 374 -23.83 2.97 -23.07
C THR A 374 -23.37 2.19 -24.30
N ASP A 375 -24.21 2.05 -25.34
CA ASP A 375 -23.87 1.36 -26.59
C ASP A 375 -22.58 1.92 -27.24
N PRO A 376 -22.39 3.25 -27.37
CA PRO A 376 -21.13 3.79 -27.89
C PRO A 376 -19.90 3.43 -27.04
N GLN A 377 -20.06 3.29 -25.72
CA GLN A 377 -18.96 2.89 -24.85
C GLN A 377 -18.60 1.41 -25.03
N VAL A 378 -19.60 0.56 -25.27
CA VAL A 378 -19.37 -0.84 -25.65
C VAL A 378 -18.64 -0.92 -26.99
N GLU A 379 -19.04 -0.15 -28.00
CA GLU A 379 -18.34 -0.10 -29.29
C GLU A 379 -16.88 0.37 -29.15
N ASN A 380 -16.64 1.40 -28.32
CA ASN A 380 -15.28 1.86 -28.03
C ASN A 380 -14.42 0.76 -27.37
N LEU A 381 -14.99 -0.05 -26.47
CA LEU A 381 -14.28 -1.19 -25.88
C LEU A 381 -13.97 -2.29 -26.91
N ARG A 382 -14.91 -2.56 -27.83
CA ARG A 382 -14.69 -3.50 -28.95
C ARG A 382 -13.57 -3.01 -29.86
N LEU A 383 -13.57 -1.72 -30.20
CA LEU A 383 -12.48 -1.09 -30.95
C LEU A 383 -11.15 -1.21 -30.20
N ALA A 384 -11.11 -0.88 -28.91
CA ALA A 384 -9.90 -1.00 -28.09
C ALA A 384 -9.34 -2.44 -28.07
N SER A 385 -10.22 -3.44 -27.98
CA SER A 385 -9.84 -4.85 -28.07
C SER A 385 -9.27 -5.21 -29.45
N GLN A 386 -9.85 -4.69 -30.55
CA GLN A 386 -9.33 -4.91 -31.90
C GLN A 386 -7.95 -4.25 -32.09
N LEU A 387 -7.76 -3.03 -31.58
CA LEU A 387 -6.48 -2.30 -31.65
C LEU A 387 -5.39 -3.09 -30.91
N GLY A 388 -5.68 -3.61 -29.71
CA GLY A 388 -4.76 -4.47 -28.96
C GLY A 388 -4.45 -5.77 -29.69
N ALA A 389 -5.44 -6.43 -30.28
CA ALA A 389 -5.23 -7.62 -31.09
C ALA A 389 -4.36 -7.34 -32.33
N ALA A 390 -4.60 -6.22 -33.01
CA ALA A 390 -3.80 -5.78 -34.15
C ALA A 390 -2.34 -5.52 -33.75
N LEU A 391 -2.11 -4.83 -32.64
CA LEU A 391 -0.76 -4.58 -32.10
C LEU A 391 0.04 -5.88 -31.96
N PHE A 392 -0.55 -6.92 -31.35
CA PHE A 392 0.17 -8.18 -31.16
C PHE A 392 0.21 -9.08 -32.39
N ARG A 393 -0.69 -8.92 -33.37
CA ARG A 393 -0.50 -9.53 -34.70
C ARG A 393 0.73 -8.95 -35.40
N ILE A 394 0.92 -7.64 -35.30
CA ILE A 394 2.10 -6.96 -35.84
C ILE A 394 3.38 -7.44 -35.14
N THR A 395 3.32 -7.67 -33.83
CA THR A 395 4.47 -8.18 -33.04
C THR A 395 4.83 -9.63 -33.33
N LEU A 396 3.86 -10.44 -33.77
CA LEU A 396 4.07 -11.85 -34.14
C LEU A 396 4.67 -12.04 -35.54
N ALA A 397 4.61 -11.03 -36.40
CA ALA A 397 5.08 -11.15 -37.77
C ALA A 397 6.61 -11.19 -37.86
N GLU A 398 7.13 -11.73 -38.96
CA GLU A 398 8.57 -11.80 -39.19
C GLU A 398 9.19 -10.39 -39.33
N PRO A 399 10.41 -10.16 -38.82
CA PRO A 399 11.08 -8.87 -38.96
C PRO A 399 11.17 -8.40 -40.41
N GLY A 400 10.70 -7.18 -40.68
CA GLY A 400 10.71 -6.58 -42.02
C GLY A 400 9.53 -6.97 -42.92
N ALA A 401 8.60 -7.79 -42.44
CA ALA A 401 7.35 -8.08 -43.15
C ALA A 401 6.31 -6.96 -42.97
N ASP A 402 5.41 -6.84 -43.94
CA ASP A 402 4.17 -6.06 -43.81
C ASP A 402 3.03 -6.99 -43.37
N VAL A 403 2.17 -6.49 -42.49
CA VAL A 403 1.11 -7.25 -41.81
C VAL A 403 -0.23 -6.59 -42.05
N ASP A 404 -1.15 -7.32 -42.66
CA ASP A 404 -2.53 -6.89 -42.81
C ASP A 404 -3.33 -7.20 -41.53
N VAL A 405 -3.92 -6.15 -40.95
CA VAL A 405 -4.81 -6.23 -39.79
C VAL A 405 -6.16 -5.61 -40.13
N THR A 406 -7.22 -6.12 -39.50
CA THR A 406 -8.55 -5.53 -39.60
C THR A 406 -8.88 -4.74 -38.33
N ILE A 407 -9.13 -3.45 -38.48
CA ILE A 407 -9.51 -2.54 -37.39
C ILE A 407 -10.77 -1.80 -37.84
N ASP A 408 -11.84 -1.87 -37.04
CA ASP A 408 -13.13 -1.24 -37.36
C ASP A 408 -13.66 -1.59 -38.76
N GLY A 409 -13.51 -2.87 -39.14
CA GLY A 409 -13.90 -3.39 -40.46
C GLY A 409 -13.01 -2.96 -41.63
N ARG A 410 -11.93 -2.21 -41.39
CA ARG A 410 -10.98 -1.75 -42.42
C ARG A 410 -9.74 -2.62 -42.44
N ALA A 411 -9.33 -3.07 -43.61
CA ALA A 411 -8.02 -3.72 -43.81
C ALA A 411 -6.93 -2.64 -43.87
N ILE A 412 -5.96 -2.74 -42.96
CA ILE A 412 -4.87 -1.79 -42.78
C ILE A 412 -3.55 -2.56 -42.72
N THR A 413 -2.52 -2.06 -43.38
CA THR A 413 -1.20 -2.68 -43.41
C THR A 413 -0.24 -1.93 -42.46
N TYR A 414 0.46 -2.68 -41.61
CA TYR A 414 1.52 -2.16 -40.73
C TYR A 414 2.82 -2.95 -40.96
N PRO A 415 3.99 -2.30 -40.84
CA PRO A 415 5.25 -3.04 -40.76
C PRO A 415 5.32 -3.83 -39.45
N ALA A 416 5.93 -5.02 -39.48
CA ALA A 416 6.22 -5.83 -38.30
C ALA A 416 7.01 -5.03 -37.25
N TYR A 417 6.76 -5.28 -35.96
CA TYR A 417 7.30 -4.46 -34.88
C TYR A 417 7.68 -5.28 -33.65
N HIS A 418 8.91 -5.11 -33.18
CA HIS A 418 9.49 -5.85 -32.04
C HIS A 418 10.11 -4.94 -30.97
N GLY A 419 9.71 -3.67 -30.93
CA GLY A 419 10.15 -2.70 -29.93
C GLY A 419 9.26 -2.68 -28.67
N ASP A 420 9.50 -1.69 -27.81
CA ASP A 420 8.92 -1.64 -26.47
C ASP A 420 7.45 -1.16 -26.43
N ASP A 421 6.92 -0.61 -27.53
CA ASP A 421 5.50 -0.20 -27.63
C ASP A 421 4.52 -1.39 -27.51
N ALA A 422 5.02 -2.62 -27.58
CA ALA A 422 4.28 -3.88 -27.40
C ALA A 422 4.79 -4.71 -26.19
N GLY A 423 5.24 -4.04 -25.12
CA GLY A 423 5.74 -4.70 -23.91
C GLY A 423 4.68 -5.40 -23.04
N PRO A 424 5.11 -6.04 -21.92
CA PRO A 424 4.23 -6.83 -21.04
C PRO A 424 3.00 -6.08 -20.49
N GLY A 425 3.14 -4.79 -20.20
CA GLY A 425 2.01 -3.95 -19.73
C GLY A 425 0.93 -3.76 -20.81
N HIS A 426 1.33 -3.53 -22.06
CA HIS A 426 0.39 -3.42 -23.19
C HIS A 426 -0.25 -4.77 -23.51
N TRP A 427 0.50 -5.87 -23.39
CA TRP A 427 -0.05 -7.23 -23.51
C TRP A 427 -1.15 -7.46 -22.48
N HIS A 428 -0.87 -7.12 -21.22
CA HIS A 428 -1.83 -7.30 -20.13
C HIS A 428 -3.11 -6.48 -20.35
N THR A 429 -2.96 -5.21 -20.75
CA THR A 429 -4.09 -4.33 -21.09
C THR A 429 -4.92 -4.91 -22.24
N ALA A 430 -4.28 -5.37 -23.32
CA ALA A 430 -4.97 -5.95 -24.47
C ALA A 430 -5.72 -7.24 -24.08
N VAL A 431 -5.14 -8.08 -23.22
CA VAL A 431 -5.80 -9.28 -22.70
C VAL A 431 -7.05 -8.91 -21.91
N ASN A 432 -6.95 -7.94 -21.00
CA ASN A 432 -8.12 -7.48 -20.23
C ASN A 432 -9.24 -6.99 -21.14
N LEU A 433 -8.93 -6.16 -22.15
CA LEU A 433 -9.93 -5.69 -23.13
C LEU A 433 -10.56 -6.84 -23.93
N ALA A 434 -9.76 -7.85 -24.33
CA ALA A 434 -10.26 -9.04 -25.02
C ALA A 434 -11.14 -9.93 -24.12
N LEU A 435 -10.82 -10.06 -22.83
CA LEU A 435 -11.64 -10.80 -21.87
C LEU A 435 -12.95 -10.08 -21.53
N ILE A 436 -12.93 -8.75 -21.43
CA ILE A 436 -14.12 -7.92 -21.23
C ILE A 436 -15.08 -8.11 -22.43
N THR A 437 -14.59 -7.87 -23.64
CA THR A 437 -15.41 -7.94 -24.86
C THR A 437 -15.79 -9.37 -25.27
N GLY A 438 -14.94 -10.35 -24.98
CA GLY A 438 -15.19 -11.77 -25.28
C GLY A 438 -14.91 -12.22 -26.70
N THR A 439 -14.36 -11.34 -27.55
CA THR A 439 -14.07 -11.66 -28.95
C THR A 439 -12.85 -12.59 -29.05
N ARG A 440 -13.08 -13.86 -29.40
CA ARG A 440 -12.04 -14.90 -29.46
C ARG A 440 -10.93 -14.55 -30.45
N GLU A 441 -11.30 -13.95 -31.58
CA GLU A 441 -10.40 -13.52 -32.64
C GLU A 441 -9.41 -12.45 -32.14
N ASN A 442 -9.83 -11.63 -31.17
CA ASN A 442 -8.98 -10.63 -30.56
C ASN A 442 -8.04 -11.22 -29.50
N LEU A 443 -8.50 -12.26 -28.78
CA LEU A 443 -7.70 -12.94 -27.76
C LEU A 443 -6.58 -13.81 -28.36
N ALA A 444 -6.84 -14.46 -29.50
CA ALA A 444 -5.93 -15.40 -30.14
C ALA A 444 -4.49 -14.86 -30.36
N PRO A 445 -4.25 -13.69 -30.97
CA PRO A 445 -2.88 -13.17 -31.14
C PRO A 445 -2.19 -12.85 -29.80
N LEU A 446 -2.94 -12.51 -28.76
CA LEU A 446 -2.38 -12.22 -27.44
C LEU A 446 -1.84 -13.50 -26.79
N VAL A 447 -2.58 -14.60 -26.90
CA VAL A 447 -2.14 -15.93 -26.41
C VAL A 447 -0.89 -16.40 -27.16
N LEU A 448 -0.81 -16.16 -28.47
CA LEU A 448 0.39 -16.51 -29.25
C LEU A 448 1.60 -15.66 -28.88
N ALA A 449 1.41 -14.35 -28.70
CA ALA A 449 2.51 -13.41 -28.42
C ALA A 449 3.07 -13.51 -26.99
N GLY A 450 2.26 -13.96 -26.01
CA GLY A 450 2.62 -13.96 -24.60
C GLY A 450 3.95 -14.66 -24.28
N SER A 451 4.23 -15.81 -24.92
CA SER A 451 5.48 -16.56 -24.73
C SER A 451 6.75 -15.78 -25.06
N THR A 452 6.66 -14.79 -25.95
CA THR A 452 7.78 -13.96 -26.37
C THR A 452 7.82 -12.66 -25.58
N VAL A 453 6.66 -12.04 -25.38
CA VAL A 453 6.53 -10.72 -24.75
C VAL A 453 6.84 -10.79 -23.25
N LEU A 454 6.33 -11.82 -22.57
CA LEU A 454 6.43 -11.93 -21.10
C LEU A 454 7.81 -12.41 -20.61
N LYS A 455 8.63 -13.02 -21.48
CA LYS A 455 10.00 -13.43 -21.12
C LYS A 455 10.91 -12.28 -20.68
N LYS A 456 10.59 -11.05 -21.08
CA LYS A 456 11.34 -9.84 -20.75
C LYS A 456 10.74 -9.08 -19.57
N ASP A 457 9.70 -9.61 -18.93
CA ASP A 457 9.00 -8.93 -17.85
C ASP A 457 9.78 -9.03 -16.53
N ASN A 458 10.37 -7.91 -16.12
CA ASN A 458 11.06 -7.75 -14.84
C ASN A 458 10.24 -6.92 -13.83
N SER A 459 8.97 -6.66 -14.12
CA SER A 459 8.11 -5.88 -13.23
C SER A 459 7.63 -6.71 -12.03
N ALA A 460 7.12 -6.03 -11.00
CA ALA A 460 6.52 -6.67 -9.83
C ALA A 460 5.30 -7.57 -10.17
N PHE A 461 4.79 -7.53 -11.40
CA PHE A 461 3.60 -8.26 -11.83
C PHE A 461 3.90 -9.36 -12.87
N ALA A 462 5.19 -9.65 -13.13
CA ALA A 462 5.61 -10.64 -14.11
C ALA A 462 4.97 -12.02 -13.87
N SER A 463 5.02 -12.51 -12.62
CA SER A 463 4.44 -13.80 -12.23
C SER A 463 2.93 -13.87 -12.46
N TYR A 464 2.19 -12.77 -12.24
CA TYR A 464 0.74 -12.74 -12.53
C TYR A 464 0.46 -12.83 -14.03
N ARG A 465 1.21 -12.11 -14.86
CA ARG A 465 1.03 -12.15 -16.32
C ARG A 465 1.40 -13.52 -16.90
N GLU A 466 2.45 -14.15 -16.37
CA GLU A 466 2.81 -15.54 -16.71
C GLU A 466 1.67 -16.50 -16.35
N ALA A 467 1.12 -16.40 -15.14
CA ALA A 467 0.01 -17.24 -14.69
C ALA A 467 -1.25 -17.07 -15.56
N LEU A 468 -1.60 -15.82 -15.89
CA LEU A 468 -2.71 -15.51 -16.78
C LEU A 468 -2.47 -16.09 -18.18
N HIS A 469 -1.27 -15.97 -18.72
CA HIS A 469 -0.92 -16.54 -20.02
C HIS A 469 -1.00 -18.06 -20.04
N ASP A 470 -0.49 -18.73 -19.01
CA ASP A 470 -0.56 -20.18 -18.84
C ASP A 470 -1.99 -20.69 -18.79
N TYR A 471 -2.86 -19.99 -18.08
CA TYR A 471 -4.29 -20.28 -18.04
C TYR A 471 -4.94 -20.12 -19.42
N LEU A 472 -4.68 -19.01 -20.12
CA LEU A 472 -5.31 -18.73 -21.41
C LEU A 472 -4.85 -19.68 -22.53
N ARG A 473 -3.61 -20.18 -22.47
CA ARG A 473 -3.09 -21.17 -23.43
C ARG A 473 -3.42 -22.62 -23.06
N GLY A 474 -4.14 -22.85 -21.96
CA GLY A 474 -4.50 -24.19 -21.49
C GLY A 474 -3.31 -25.03 -21.02
N ALA A 475 -2.24 -24.39 -20.53
CA ALA A 475 -1.17 -25.08 -19.81
C ALA A 475 -1.60 -25.35 -18.36
N ALA A 476 -0.70 -25.87 -17.52
CA ALA A 476 -0.92 -26.00 -16.08
C ALA A 476 -0.55 -24.67 -15.38
N PRO A 477 -1.52 -23.80 -15.04
CA PRO A 477 -1.24 -22.45 -14.53
C PRO A 477 -0.92 -22.41 -13.03
N GLU A 478 -1.10 -23.50 -12.28
CA GLU A 478 -0.99 -23.53 -10.83
C GLU A 478 0.40 -23.10 -10.32
N PRO A 479 1.53 -23.60 -10.87
CA PRO A 479 2.85 -23.19 -10.40
C PRO A 479 3.14 -21.70 -10.60
N ALA A 480 2.63 -21.11 -11.70
CA ALA A 480 2.77 -19.69 -11.97
C ALA A 480 1.81 -18.86 -11.09
N THR A 481 0.61 -19.37 -10.85
CA THR A 481 -0.40 -18.75 -9.96
C THR A 481 0.10 -18.69 -8.51
N ASP A 482 0.74 -19.74 -8.01
CA ASP A 482 1.36 -19.77 -6.68
C ASP A 482 2.50 -18.76 -6.52
N ARG A 483 3.26 -18.50 -7.60
CA ARG A 483 4.23 -17.40 -7.62
C ARG A 483 3.53 -16.05 -7.63
N ALA A 484 2.51 -15.89 -8.47
CA ALA A 484 1.74 -14.65 -8.56
C ALA A 484 1.11 -14.25 -7.22
N VAL A 485 0.51 -15.19 -6.48
CA VAL A 485 -0.07 -14.90 -5.16
C VAL A 485 0.98 -14.37 -4.19
N ARG A 486 2.16 -15.00 -4.12
CA ARG A 486 3.27 -14.56 -3.25
C ARG A 486 3.86 -13.22 -3.68
N ASP A 487 4.11 -13.04 -4.98
CA ASP A 487 4.74 -11.83 -5.49
C ASP A 487 3.79 -10.63 -5.42
N CYS A 488 2.48 -10.83 -5.64
CA CYS A 488 1.48 -9.78 -5.47
C CYS A 488 1.35 -9.35 -4.00
N ASP A 489 1.41 -10.29 -3.05
CA ASP A 489 1.42 -9.95 -1.61
C ASP A 489 2.67 -9.13 -1.24
N LYS A 490 3.84 -9.53 -1.74
CA LYS A 490 5.08 -8.77 -1.60
C LYS A 490 5.00 -7.38 -2.23
N ALA A 491 4.41 -7.27 -3.42
CA ALA A 491 4.27 -5.99 -4.13
C ALA A 491 3.42 -4.97 -3.34
N ARG A 492 2.40 -5.44 -2.60
CA ARG A 492 1.62 -4.56 -1.68
C ARG A 492 2.50 -3.95 -0.61
N SER A 493 3.41 -4.73 -0.03
CA SER A 493 4.36 -4.22 0.98
C SER A 493 5.35 -3.19 0.44
N TRP A 494 5.53 -3.15 -0.88
CA TRP A 494 6.33 -2.13 -1.58
C TRP A 494 5.49 -0.96 -2.09
N GLY A 495 4.22 -0.87 -1.68
CA GLY A 495 3.31 0.22 -2.04
C GLY A 495 2.70 0.14 -3.44
N PHE A 496 2.88 -0.97 -4.16
CA PHE A 496 2.17 -1.20 -5.41
C PHE A 496 0.76 -1.74 -5.15
N PHE A 497 -0.19 -1.38 -6.01
CA PHE A 497 -1.50 -2.02 -6.05
C PHE A 497 -1.46 -3.19 -7.05
N PRO A 498 -1.36 -4.45 -6.60
CA PRO A 498 -1.16 -5.58 -7.51
C PRO A 498 -2.47 -6.03 -8.18
N PRO A 499 -2.36 -6.78 -9.29
CA PRO A 499 -3.48 -7.52 -9.85
C PRO A 499 -4.11 -8.51 -8.83
N PRO A 500 -5.38 -8.90 -9.01
CA PRO A 500 -6.13 -9.68 -8.03
C PRO A 500 -5.79 -11.19 -8.12
N ALA A 501 -4.57 -11.58 -7.74
CA ALA A 501 -4.07 -12.97 -7.84
C ALA A 501 -4.95 -14.00 -7.11
N VAL A 502 -5.50 -13.67 -5.94
CA VAL A 502 -6.41 -14.57 -5.21
C VAL A 502 -7.72 -14.78 -5.97
N LEU A 503 -8.30 -13.74 -6.56
CA LEU A 503 -9.49 -13.85 -7.43
C LEU A 503 -9.19 -14.73 -8.64
N PHE A 504 -8.04 -14.51 -9.28
CA PHE A 504 -7.60 -15.31 -10.42
C PHE A 504 -7.40 -16.80 -10.05
N SER A 505 -6.86 -17.11 -8.87
CA SER A 505 -6.70 -18.50 -8.42
C SER A 505 -8.03 -19.26 -8.34
N GLN A 506 -9.14 -18.58 -8.08
CA GLN A 506 -10.48 -19.21 -8.07
C GLN A 506 -10.96 -19.58 -9.47
N LEU A 507 -10.56 -18.80 -10.50
CA LEU A 507 -10.79 -19.15 -11.90
C LEU A 507 -9.98 -20.36 -12.35
N VAL A 508 -8.76 -20.50 -11.83
CA VAL A 508 -7.90 -21.67 -12.05
C VAL A 508 -8.51 -22.91 -11.41
N GLU A 509 -8.93 -22.82 -10.14
CA GLU A 509 -9.60 -23.91 -9.42
C GLU A 509 -10.95 -24.29 -10.06
N GLY A 510 -11.64 -23.32 -10.65
CA GLY A 510 -12.97 -23.53 -11.22
C GLY A 510 -14.10 -23.42 -10.19
N ASP A 511 -13.88 -22.68 -9.10
CA ASP A 511 -14.79 -22.57 -7.95
C ASP A 511 -15.59 -21.26 -7.98
N GLU A 512 -16.85 -21.34 -8.40
CA GLU A 512 -17.76 -20.18 -8.51
C GLU A 512 -18.04 -19.50 -7.15
N GLU A 513 -18.21 -20.27 -6.07
CA GLU A 513 -18.53 -19.69 -4.76
C GLU A 513 -17.34 -18.90 -4.22
N SER A 514 -16.15 -19.51 -4.27
CA SER A 514 -14.92 -18.82 -3.87
C SER A 514 -14.58 -17.65 -4.78
N PHE A 515 -14.89 -17.72 -6.07
CA PHE A 515 -14.72 -16.57 -6.96
C PHE A 515 -15.54 -15.37 -6.51
N ASN A 516 -16.80 -15.56 -6.09
CA ASN A 516 -17.63 -14.47 -5.59
C ASN A 516 -17.11 -13.89 -4.25
N LEU A 517 -16.60 -14.74 -3.35
CA LEU A 517 -15.96 -14.29 -2.11
C LEU A 517 -14.69 -13.47 -2.38
N ALA A 518 -13.81 -13.98 -3.24
CA ALA A 518 -12.58 -13.28 -3.63
C ALA A 518 -12.87 -12.00 -4.45
N LEU A 519 -14.00 -11.94 -5.16
CA LEU A 519 -14.42 -10.76 -5.91
C LEU A 519 -14.77 -9.62 -4.96
N LEU A 520 -15.47 -9.92 -3.85
CA LEU A 520 -15.73 -8.92 -2.80
C LEU A 520 -14.42 -8.40 -2.20
N ASP A 521 -13.49 -9.29 -1.87
CA ASP A 521 -12.18 -8.90 -1.31
C ASP A 521 -11.36 -8.05 -2.29
N ALA A 522 -11.36 -8.40 -3.59
CA ALA A 522 -10.64 -7.64 -4.62
C ALA A 522 -11.24 -6.24 -4.83
N LEU A 523 -12.57 -6.11 -4.77
CA LEU A 523 -13.25 -4.83 -4.87
C LEU A 523 -13.10 -3.96 -3.61
N ASP A 524 -13.15 -4.57 -2.41
CA ASP A 524 -12.85 -3.88 -1.15
C ASP A 524 -11.40 -3.35 -1.16
N ALA A 525 -10.42 -4.19 -1.54
CA ALA A 525 -9.03 -3.77 -1.66
C ALA A 525 -8.82 -2.65 -2.68
N HIS A 526 -9.54 -2.68 -3.80
CA HIS A 526 -9.54 -1.59 -4.79
C HIS A 526 -10.11 -0.31 -4.21
N ARG A 527 -11.29 -0.36 -3.59
CA ARG A 527 -11.90 0.80 -2.93
C ARG A 527 -10.97 1.41 -1.90
N ASP A 528 -10.38 0.58 -1.04
CA ASP A 528 -9.56 1.03 0.07
C ASP A 528 -8.23 1.64 -0.41
N HIS A 529 -7.64 1.11 -1.49
CA HIS A 529 -6.43 1.69 -2.10
C HIS A 529 -6.68 3.12 -2.64
N TYR A 530 -7.79 3.31 -3.34
CA TYR A 530 -8.17 4.59 -3.95
C TYR A 530 -8.89 5.55 -3.00
N ALA A 531 -9.17 5.13 -1.76
CA ALA A 531 -9.68 5.99 -0.70
C ALA A 531 -8.58 6.83 -0.02
N VAL A 532 -7.32 6.67 -0.43
CA VAL A 532 -6.15 7.30 0.19
C VAL A 532 -5.67 8.50 -0.62
N ALA A 533 -5.39 9.61 0.06
CA ALA A 533 -4.77 10.81 -0.52
C ALA A 533 -5.48 11.31 -1.81
N ASP A 534 -4.72 11.63 -2.85
CA ASP A 534 -5.20 12.07 -4.17
C ASP A 534 -5.43 10.89 -5.13
N ARG A 535 -5.27 9.64 -4.68
CA ARG A 535 -5.48 8.46 -5.54
C ARG A 535 -6.91 8.40 -6.06
N ALA A 536 -7.87 8.94 -5.33
CA ALA A 536 -9.27 9.04 -5.78
C ALA A 536 -9.42 9.82 -7.12
N ASP A 537 -8.44 10.64 -7.49
CA ASP A 537 -8.40 11.39 -8.73
C ASP A 537 -7.79 10.61 -9.91
N ASP A 538 -7.18 9.46 -9.64
CA ASP A 538 -6.74 8.54 -10.66
C ASP A 538 -7.95 7.92 -11.40
N PRO A 539 -7.97 7.89 -12.75
CA PRO A 539 -9.02 7.22 -13.51
C PRO A 539 -9.27 5.76 -13.08
N ASP A 540 -8.25 5.08 -12.59
CA ASP A 540 -8.32 3.69 -12.13
C ASP A 540 -9.18 3.55 -10.87
N ALA A 541 -9.37 4.63 -10.10
CA ALA A 541 -10.29 4.65 -8.95
C ALA A 541 -11.73 4.30 -9.33
N ALA A 542 -12.14 4.58 -10.57
CA ALA A 542 -13.49 4.29 -11.03
C ALA A 542 -13.71 2.81 -11.33
N ILE A 543 -12.70 2.11 -11.85
CA ILE A 543 -12.83 0.73 -12.31
C ILE A 543 -11.50 -0.02 -12.39
N ASN A 544 -11.48 -1.22 -11.84
CA ASN A 544 -10.36 -2.15 -11.95
C ASN A 544 -10.52 -3.04 -13.18
N LEU A 545 -9.63 -2.90 -14.16
CA LEU A 545 -9.72 -3.66 -15.41
C LEU A 545 -9.47 -5.16 -15.22
N ASP A 546 -8.58 -5.55 -14.32
CA ASP A 546 -8.31 -6.96 -14.04
C ASP A 546 -9.54 -7.63 -13.43
N VAL A 547 -10.12 -7.02 -12.38
CA VAL A 547 -11.33 -7.53 -11.73
C VAL A 547 -12.49 -7.62 -12.71
N LEU A 548 -12.71 -6.58 -13.54
CA LEU A 548 -13.76 -6.59 -14.55
C LEU A 548 -13.52 -7.68 -15.61
N ALA A 549 -12.30 -7.80 -16.14
CA ALA A 549 -11.94 -8.79 -17.15
C ALA A 549 -12.16 -10.22 -16.66
N LEU A 550 -11.68 -10.55 -15.45
CA LEU A 550 -11.89 -11.85 -14.83
C LEU A 550 -13.38 -12.14 -14.57
N THR A 551 -14.14 -11.13 -14.16
CA THR A 551 -15.59 -11.26 -13.90
C THR A 551 -16.38 -11.49 -15.19
N CYS A 552 -16.08 -10.75 -16.27
CA CYS A 552 -16.67 -10.99 -17.60
C CYS A 552 -16.29 -12.38 -18.14
N HIS A 553 -15.04 -12.81 -17.93
CA HIS A 553 -14.60 -14.15 -18.33
C HIS A 553 -15.33 -15.26 -17.55
N ALA A 554 -15.46 -15.12 -16.22
CA ALA A 554 -16.25 -16.01 -15.37
C ALA A 554 -17.71 -16.10 -15.84
N ARG A 555 -18.35 -14.94 -16.11
CA ARG A 555 -19.70 -14.88 -16.68
C ARG A 555 -19.83 -15.66 -17.98
N ARG A 556 -18.84 -15.53 -18.86
CA ARG A 556 -18.81 -16.22 -20.16
C ARG A 556 -18.52 -17.71 -20.03
N ARG A 557 -18.06 -18.18 -18.87
CA ARG A 557 -17.99 -19.61 -18.52
C ARG A 557 -19.29 -20.15 -17.91
N GLY A 558 -20.33 -19.31 -17.79
CA GLY A 558 -21.63 -19.68 -17.24
C GLY A 558 -21.78 -19.42 -15.74
N TRP A 559 -20.80 -18.77 -15.09
CA TRP A 559 -20.86 -18.55 -13.64
C TRP A 559 -21.85 -17.47 -13.25
N ASN A 560 -22.48 -17.64 -12.08
CA ASN A 560 -23.32 -16.60 -11.52
C ASN A 560 -22.50 -15.60 -10.70
N ILE A 561 -22.52 -14.33 -11.12
CA ILE A 561 -21.93 -13.23 -10.36
C ILE A 561 -22.97 -12.71 -9.38
N ARG A 562 -22.71 -12.94 -8.09
CA ARG A 562 -23.55 -12.57 -6.94
C ARG A 562 -23.04 -11.31 -6.24
N VAL A 563 -22.21 -10.53 -6.91
CA VAL A 563 -21.72 -9.23 -6.43
C VAL A 563 -22.30 -8.15 -7.32
N VAL A 564 -22.90 -7.13 -6.72
CA VAL A 564 -23.41 -5.95 -7.40
C VAL A 564 -22.58 -4.75 -6.96
N SER A 565 -21.98 -4.04 -7.91
CA SER A 565 -21.13 -2.90 -7.61
C SER A 565 -21.03 -1.95 -8.80
N PRO A 566 -20.91 -0.62 -8.59
CA PRO A 566 -20.57 0.33 -9.66
C PRO A 566 -19.21 0.06 -10.33
N TYR A 567 -18.34 -0.75 -9.71
CA TYR A 567 -17.11 -1.24 -10.33
C TYR A 567 -17.36 -2.30 -11.42
N LEU A 568 -18.56 -2.87 -11.49
CA LEU A 568 -18.94 -3.95 -12.39
C LEU A 568 -20.15 -3.53 -13.25
N PRO A 569 -19.95 -2.80 -14.36
CA PRO A 569 -21.04 -2.29 -15.20
C PRO A 569 -22.02 -3.40 -15.62
N PRO A 570 -23.31 -3.30 -15.21
CA PRO A 570 -24.30 -4.35 -15.45
C PRO A 570 -24.43 -4.76 -16.91
N ARG A 571 -24.37 -3.81 -17.85
CA ARG A 571 -24.48 -4.09 -19.28
C ARG A 571 -23.32 -4.95 -19.80
N LEU A 572 -22.09 -4.72 -19.34
CA LEU A 572 -20.94 -5.55 -19.74
C LEU A 572 -21.08 -6.98 -19.21
N LEU A 573 -21.56 -7.15 -17.97
CA LEU A 573 -21.83 -8.48 -17.42
C LEU A 573 -22.98 -9.20 -18.13
N GLN A 574 -23.93 -8.47 -18.71
CA GLN A 574 -25.02 -9.03 -19.52
C GLN A 574 -24.53 -9.49 -20.89
N GLU A 575 -23.69 -8.70 -21.56
CA GLU A 575 -23.06 -9.09 -22.84
C GLU A 575 -22.09 -10.26 -22.68
N ALA A 576 -21.52 -10.44 -21.49
CA ALA A 576 -20.65 -11.55 -21.16
C ALA A 576 -21.39 -12.85 -20.80
N LYS A 577 -22.73 -12.90 -20.84
CA LYS A 577 -23.47 -14.13 -20.52
C LYS A 577 -23.13 -15.25 -21.49
N PHE A 578 -23.00 -16.48 -20.96
CA PHE A 578 -22.90 -17.68 -21.77
C PHE A 578 -24.14 -17.82 -22.67
N HIS A 579 -23.93 -17.97 -23.97
CA HIS A 579 -24.97 -18.17 -24.98
C HIS A 579 -25.13 -19.64 -25.33
#